data_AF-A0AA45MCN5-F1
#
_entry.id   AF-A0AA45MCN5-F1
#
_cell.length_a   1.000
_cell.length_b   1.000
_cell.length_c   1.000
_cell.angle_alpha   90.00
_cell.angle_beta   90.00
_cell.angle_gamma   90.00
#
_symmetry.space_group_name_H-M   'P 1'
#
loop_
_entity.id
_entity.type
_entity.pdbx_description
1 polymer ?
#
loop_
_entity_poly.entity_id
_entity_poly.type
_entity_poly.pdbx_seq_one_letter_code
_entity_poly.pdbx_strand_id
1 'polypeptide(L)'
;MLQTQLHRNVGLAAAEISSSFEVLGDKVPQTGQYTTRVRQWNKNGEASRQLDGDDEASRRAYKMAALDLSLATRFADKPEELFQTPDSIVSLGETMEEGRVLSVYQVHARFINGKFPITANIWFDSANGTVAKVEGTAEKINLPGMKTVNFSLVYHTDSEGRCLPAILKVDYTISIFFQSGKITFVQNFHDWVQRQPQ
;
A
#
# COMPACT_ATOMS: atom_id res chain seq x y z
N MET A 1 -12.53 2.13 17.01
CA MET A 1 -13.37 2.12 15.80
C MET A 1 -12.55 1.75 14.56
N LEU A 2 -11.55 2.55 14.16
CA LEU A 2 -10.61 2.19 13.07
C LEU A 2 -9.90 0.85 13.29
N GLN A 3 -9.26 0.66 14.46
CA GLN A 3 -8.58 -0.59 14.82
C GLN A 3 -9.53 -1.79 14.75
N THR A 4 -10.78 -1.62 15.19
CA THR A 4 -11.81 -2.67 15.15
C THR A 4 -12.10 -3.12 13.73
N GLN A 5 -12.15 -2.20 12.77
CA GLN A 5 -12.39 -2.54 11.37
C GLN A 5 -11.20 -3.22 10.73
N LEU A 6 -9.98 -2.71 10.94
CA LEU A 6 -8.77 -3.34 10.42
C LEU A 6 -8.55 -4.73 11.05
N HIS A 7 -8.97 -4.95 12.29
CA HIS A 7 -8.91 -6.25 12.94
C HIS A 7 -9.82 -7.31 12.27
N ARG A 8 -10.86 -6.90 11.52
CA ARG A 8 -11.67 -7.84 10.74
C ARG A 8 -10.92 -8.42 9.54
N ASN A 9 -9.78 -7.85 9.19
CA ASN A 9 -8.90 -8.33 8.14
C ASN A 9 -7.83 -9.29 8.65
N VAL A 10 -7.81 -9.59 9.95
CA VAL A 10 -6.82 -10.51 10.55
C VAL A 10 -6.84 -11.85 9.82
N GLY A 11 -5.66 -12.32 9.43
CA GLY A 11 -5.54 -13.62 8.75
C GLY A 11 -5.80 -13.55 7.26
N LEU A 12 -6.14 -12.40 6.69
CA LEU A 12 -6.30 -12.23 5.25
C LEU A 12 -5.03 -11.73 4.57
N ALA A 13 -4.92 -12.03 3.28
CA ALA A 13 -3.93 -11.45 2.40
C ALA A 13 -4.45 -11.42 0.95
N ALA A 14 -4.04 -10.42 0.17
CA ALA A 14 -4.35 -10.36 -1.24
C ALA A 14 -3.52 -11.41 -1.99
N ALA A 15 -4.17 -12.40 -2.60
CA ALA A 15 -3.46 -13.45 -3.33
C ALA A 15 -2.70 -12.88 -4.53
N GLU A 16 -3.18 -11.79 -5.12
CA GLU A 16 -2.59 -11.17 -6.30
C GLU A 16 -2.39 -9.65 -6.13
N ILE A 17 -1.27 -9.16 -6.69
CA ILE A 17 -0.98 -7.74 -6.85
C ILE A 17 -0.68 -7.49 -8.32
N SER A 18 -1.52 -6.69 -8.97
CA SER A 18 -1.29 -6.20 -10.33
C SER A 18 -0.70 -4.80 -10.28
N SER A 19 0.54 -4.65 -10.76
CA SER A 19 1.34 -3.44 -10.64
C SER A 19 1.55 -2.79 -12.00
N SER A 20 1.48 -1.46 -12.02
CA SER A 20 1.92 -0.62 -13.13
C SER A 20 2.80 0.50 -12.62
N PHE A 21 3.75 0.96 -13.43
CA PHE A 21 4.66 2.03 -13.03
C PHE A 21 5.03 2.97 -14.18
N GLU A 22 5.48 4.15 -13.77
CA GLU A 22 6.19 5.12 -14.58
C GLU A 22 7.43 5.56 -13.78
N VAL A 23 8.62 5.34 -14.33
CA VAL A 23 9.90 5.71 -13.72
C VAL A 23 10.74 6.55 -14.67
N LEU A 24 11.79 7.20 -14.15
CA LEU A 24 12.79 7.89 -14.95
C LEU A 24 13.44 6.93 -15.97
N GLY A 25 13.56 7.40 -17.21
CA GLY A 25 14.39 6.79 -18.24
C GLY A 25 15.29 7.84 -18.90
N ASP A 26 16.30 7.40 -19.64
CA ASP A 26 17.38 8.26 -20.16
C ASP A 26 16.91 9.36 -21.13
N LYS A 27 15.74 9.18 -21.75
CA LYS A 27 15.15 10.15 -22.72
C LYS A 27 13.65 10.33 -22.57
N VAL A 28 12.94 9.26 -22.19
CA VAL A 28 11.49 9.24 -21.94
C VAL A 28 11.23 8.41 -20.69
N PRO A 29 10.11 8.65 -19.98
CA PRO A 29 9.72 7.80 -18.85
C PRO A 29 9.64 6.35 -19.28
N GLN A 30 10.18 5.45 -18.46
CA GLN A 30 10.02 4.02 -18.64
C GLN A 30 8.73 3.58 -17.94
N THR A 31 7.84 2.96 -18.70
CA THR A 31 6.61 2.37 -18.17
C THR A 31 6.66 0.85 -18.22
N GLY A 32 5.87 0.21 -17.36
CA GLY A 32 5.79 -1.24 -17.34
C GLY A 32 4.65 -1.73 -16.45
N GLN A 33 4.33 -3.01 -16.61
CA GLN A 33 3.32 -3.70 -15.84
C GLN A 33 3.80 -5.10 -15.51
N TYR A 34 3.43 -5.59 -14.33
CA TYR A 34 3.69 -6.96 -13.90
C TYR A 34 2.68 -7.37 -12.83
N THR A 35 2.45 -8.67 -12.69
CA THR A 35 1.55 -9.21 -11.67
C THR A 35 2.33 -10.17 -10.78
N THR A 36 2.11 -10.12 -9.47
CA THR A 36 2.67 -11.10 -8.53
C THR A 36 1.56 -11.86 -7.83
N ARG A 37 1.78 -13.14 -7.58
CA ARG A 37 0.84 -14.01 -6.88
C ARG A 37 1.51 -14.74 -5.72
N VAL A 38 0.77 -14.95 -4.63
CA VAL A 38 1.18 -15.83 -3.54
C VAL A 38 1.24 -17.27 -4.06
N ARG A 39 2.41 -17.92 -3.93
CA ARG A 39 2.60 -19.33 -4.31
C ARG A 39 2.67 -20.26 -3.11
N GLN A 40 3.18 -19.74 -1.99
CA GLN A 40 3.38 -20.52 -0.78
C GLN A 40 3.27 -19.62 0.44
N TRP A 41 2.86 -20.21 1.56
CA TRP A 41 2.91 -19.62 2.89
C TRP A 41 4.00 -20.31 3.69
N ASN A 42 4.80 -19.55 4.44
CA ASN A 42 5.69 -20.15 5.43
C ASN A 42 4.92 -20.48 6.73
N LYS A 43 5.59 -21.19 7.65
CA LYS A 43 5.04 -21.57 8.97
C LYS A 43 4.56 -20.39 9.83
N ASN A 44 5.03 -19.17 9.54
CA ASN A 44 4.63 -17.95 10.24
C ASN A 44 3.46 -17.23 9.55
N GLY A 45 2.92 -17.81 8.46
CA GLY A 45 1.87 -17.19 7.65
C GLY A 45 2.38 -16.06 6.74
N GLU A 46 3.68 -15.96 6.48
CA GLU A 46 4.20 -14.97 5.53
C GLU A 46 4.12 -15.51 4.10
N ALA A 47 3.68 -14.65 3.17
CA ALA A 47 3.51 -15.00 1.78
C ALA A 47 4.83 -15.01 1.02
N SER A 48 5.11 -16.09 0.30
CA SER A 48 6.10 -16.09 -0.78
C SER A 48 5.40 -15.71 -2.09
N ARG A 49 5.66 -14.49 -2.57
CA ARG A 49 5.11 -13.95 -3.81
C ARG A 49 6.07 -14.20 -4.98
N GLN A 50 5.53 -14.62 -6.12
CA GLN A 50 6.27 -14.82 -7.36
C GLN A 50 5.58 -14.08 -8.51
N LEU A 51 6.36 -13.74 -9.55
CA LEU A 51 5.83 -13.20 -10.79
C LEU A 51 4.79 -14.19 -11.38
N ASP A 52 3.65 -13.66 -11.81
CA ASP A 52 2.66 -14.41 -12.58
C ASP A 52 2.94 -14.16 -14.07
N GLY A 53 3.19 -15.24 -14.82
CA GLY A 53 3.63 -15.18 -16.22
C GLY A 53 5.15 -15.25 -16.41
N ASP A 54 5.56 -15.69 -17.59
CA ASP A 54 6.98 -15.88 -17.98
C ASP A 54 7.38 -15.04 -19.21
N ASP A 55 6.58 -14.04 -19.59
CA ASP A 55 6.93 -13.18 -20.71
C ASP A 55 8.10 -12.25 -20.34
N GLU A 56 8.93 -11.93 -21.34
CA GLU A 56 10.14 -11.13 -21.15
C GLU A 56 9.82 -9.69 -20.73
N ALA A 57 8.67 -9.14 -21.11
CA ALA A 57 8.28 -7.78 -20.74
C ALA A 57 7.96 -7.69 -19.25
N SER A 58 7.14 -8.61 -18.73
CA SER A 58 6.80 -8.74 -17.31
C SER A 58 8.05 -9.02 -16.46
N ARG A 59 8.95 -9.92 -16.90
CA ARG A 59 10.22 -10.16 -16.19
C ARG A 59 11.12 -8.93 -16.12
N ARG A 60 11.16 -8.10 -17.18
CA ARG A 60 11.90 -6.83 -17.16
C ARG A 60 11.23 -5.80 -16.26
N ALA A 61 9.91 -5.70 -16.32
CA ALA A 61 9.11 -4.80 -15.48
C ALA A 61 9.25 -5.15 -13.99
N TYR A 62 9.23 -6.44 -13.64
CA TYR A 62 9.35 -6.92 -12.26
C TYR A 62 10.66 -6.50 -11.58
N LYS A 63 11.74 -6.28 -12.34
CA LYS A 63 13.00 -5.74 -11.79
C LYS A 63 12.83 -4.36 -11.17
N MET A 64 11.80 -3.60 -11.57
CA MET A 64 11.48 -2.29 -10.98
C MET A 64 10.71 -2.40 -9.66
N ALA A 65 10.25 -3.60 -9.25
CA ALA A 65 9.46 -3.76 -8.03
C ALA A 65 10.15 -3.21 -6.78
N ALA A 66 11.48 -3.29 -6.68
CA ALA A 66 12.22 -2.75 -5.53
C ALA A 66 12.01 -1.24 -5.30
N LEU A 67 11.64 -0.48 -6.34
CA LEU A 67 11.36 0.95 -6.27
C LEU A 67 10.01 1.26 -5.59
N ASP A 68 9.12 0.28 -5.46
CA ASP A 68 7.87 0.46 -4.70
C ASP A 68 8.04 0.38 -3.18
N LEU A 69 9.29 0.14 -2.72
CA LEU A 69 9.70 0.07 -1.32
C LEU A 69 8.97 -1.02 -0.52
N SER A 70 8.48 -2.04 -1.22
CA SER A 70 7.66 -3.12 -0.67
C SER A 70 6.38 -2.62 0.01
N LEU A 71 5.91 -1.40 -0.31
CA LEU A 71 4.70 -0.85 0.29
C LEU A 71 3.49 -1.72 -0.07
N ALA A 72 3.33 -2.09 -1.34
CA ALA A 72 2.23 -2.96 -1.77
C ALA A 72 2.20 -4.28 -1.01
N THR A 73 3.35 -4.95 -0.88
CA THR A 73 3.47 -6.21 -0.11
C THR A 73 3.04 -6.04 1.35
N ARG A 74 3.38 -4.91 1.98
CA ARG A 74 2.97 -4.64 3.37
C ARG A 74 1.45 -4.52 3.51
N PHE A 75 0.79 -3.82 2.59
CA PHE A 75 -0.67 -3.71 2.61
C PHE A 75 -1.36 -5.01 2.21
N ALA A 76 -0.74 -5.80 1.33
CA ALA A 76 -1.31 -7.02 0.79
C ALA A 76 -1.19 -8.22 1.72
N ASP A 77 -0.08 -8.37 2.46
CA ASP A 77 0.18 -9.58 3.25
C ASP A 77 -0.44 -9.53 4.65
N LYS A 78 -0.54 -8.32 5.20
CA LYS A 78 -0.99 -8.06 6.57
C LYS A 78 -1.82 -6.77 6.64
N PRO A 79 -2.97 -6.69 5.95
CA PRO A 79 -3.82 -5.50 5.96
C PRO A 79 -4.28 -5.08 7.36
N GLU A 80 -4.35 -6.04 8.29
CA GLU A 80 -4.72 -5.82 9.68
C GLU A 80 -3.66 -5.05 10.46
N GLU A 81 -2.38 -5.25 10.13
CA GLU A 81 -1.22 -4.73 10.87
C GLU A 81 -1.05 -3.21 10.69
N LEU A 82 -1.77 -2.64 9.73
CA LEU A 82 -1.75 -1.21 9.47
C LEU A 82 -2.30 -0.42 10.66
N PHE A 83 -1.53 0.53 11.16
CA PHE A 83 -1.93 1.41 12.26
C PHE A 83 -2.43 0.68 13.52
N GLN A 84 -2.06 -0.58 13.76
CA GLN A 84 -2.44 -1.31 14.97
C GLN A 84 -1.83 -0.68 16.22
N THR A 85 -0.57 -0.24 16.13
CA THR A 85 0.17 0.42 17.19
C THR A 85 0.61 1.82 16.75
N PRO A 86 -0.34 2.77 16.58
CA PRO A 86 0.02 4.12 16.22
C PRO A 86 0.68 4.81 17.42
N ASP A 87 1.71 5.61 17.14
CA ASP A 87 2.36 6.47 18.13
C ASP A 87 1.36 7.53 18.63
N SER A 88 0.50 8.03 17.74
CA SER A 88 -0.62 8.91 18.10
C SER A 88 -1.72 8.92 17.05
N ILE A 89 -2.94 9.29 17.49
CA ILE A 89 -4.10 9.53 16.63
C ILE A 89 -4.71 10.88 17.01
N VAL A 90 -4.92 11.75 16.03
CA VAL A 90 -5.52 13.08 16.19
C VAL A 90 -6.75 13.19 15.29
N SER A 91 -7.89 13.60 15.85
CA SER A 91 -9.08 13.92 15.04
C SER A 91 -8.89 15.28 14.36
N LEU A 92 -9.05 15.34 13.04
CA LEU A 92 -8.95 16.57 12.26
C LEU A 92 -10.32 17.18 11.93
N GLY A 93 -11.41 16.48 12.25
CA GLY A 93 -12.78 16.92 11.98
C GLY A 93 -13.47 16.08 10.92
N GLU A 94 -14.47 16.66 10.26
CA GLU A 94 -15.26 16.00 9.22
C GLU A 94 -15.06 16.69 7.87
N THR A 95 -15.15 15.92 6.79
CA THR A 95 -15.10 16.41 5.42
C THR A 95 -16.22 15.78 4.59
N MET A 96 -16.60 16.43 3.49
CA MET A 96 -17.54 15.87 2.53
C MET A 96 -16.78 15.41 1.28
N GLU A 97 -16.77 14.10 1.01
CA GLU A 97 -16.20 13.53 -0.21
C GLU A 97 -17.25 12.66 -0.90
N GLU A 98 -17.46 12.89 -2.20
CA GLU A 98 -18.41 12.12 -3.02
C GLU A 98 -19.84 12.06 -2.41
N GLY A 99 -20.25 13.14 -1.74
CA GLY A 99 -21.55 13.22 -1.06
C GLY A 99 -21.65 12.46 0.27
N ARG A 100 -20.54 11.93 0.79
CA ARG A 100 -20.46 11.26 2.09
C ARG A 100 -19.75 12.15 3.11
N VAL A 101 -20.26 12.16 4.35
CA VAL A 101 -19.57 12.81 5.47
C VAL A 101 -18.58 11.81 6.06
N LEU A 102 -17.29 12.16 6.02
CA LEU A 102 -16.18 11.32 6.49
C LEU A 102 -15.46 12.01 7.65
N SER A 103 -15.25 11.29 8.73
CA SER A 103 -14.39 11.71 9.83
C SER A 103 -12.93 11.51 9.43
N VAL A 104 -12.09 12.53 9.61
CA VAL A 104 -10.69 12.52 9.22
C VAL A 104 -9.82 12.39 10.47
N TYR A 105 -8.92 11.41 10.47
CA TYR A 105 -7.95 11.20 11.53
C TYR A 105 -6.54 11.27 10.99
N GLN A 106 -5.66 12.03 11.65
CA GLN A 106 -4.23 11.94 11.43
C GLN A 106 -3.64 10.88 12.36
N VAL A 107 -2.85 9.99 11.80
CA VAL A 107 -2.19 8.90 12.50
C VAL A 107 -0.70 9.01 12.27
N HIS A 108 0.05 9.02 13.38
CA HIS A 108 1.49 8.84 13.35
C HIS A 108 1.80 7.41 13.75
N ALA A 109 2.56 6.69 12.93
CA ALA A 109 2.85 5.28 13.15
C ALA A 109 4.20 4.88 12.55
N ARG A 110 4.52 3.59 12.70
CA ARG A 110 5.62 2.92 12.02
C ARG A 110 5.08 1.63 11.41
N PHE A 111 5.67 1.18 10.31
CA PHE A 111 5.39 -0.17 9.83
C PHE A 111 5.95 -1.21 10.81
N ILE A 112 5.22 -2.30 11.06
CA ILE A 112 5.54 -3.30 12.11
C ILE A 112 6.93 -3.95 11.93
N ASN A 113 7.47 -3.97 10.71
CA ASN A 113 8.83 -4.44 10.40
C ASN A 113 9.76 -3.38 9.78
N GLY A 114 9.42 -2.08 9.86
CA GLY A 114 10.09 -1.01 9.12
C GLY A 114 10.37 0.27 9.91
N LYS A 115 11.63 0.72 9.88
CA LYS A 115 12.21 1.89 10.56
C LYS A 115 11.59 3.26 10.21
N PHE A 116 10.70 3.33 9.22
CA PHE A 116 10.25 4.60 8.64
C PHE A 116 9.03 5.13 9.40
N PRO A 117 9.10 6.33 9.98
CA PRO A 117 7.92 7.03 10.47
C PRO A 117 6.93 7.25 9.34
N ILE A 118 5.66 7.09 9.64
CA ILE A 118 4.54 7.37 8.75
C ILE A 118 3.69 8.43 9.41
N THR A 119 3.34 9.45 8.65
CA THR A 119 2.21 10.35 8.97
C THR A 119 1.14 10.10 7.92
N ALA A 120 -0.06 9.70 8.35
CA ALA A 120 -1.16 9.37 7.43
C ALA A 120 -2.47 10.00 7.89
N ASN A 121 -3.21 10.58 6.96
CA ASN A 121 -4.60 10.94 7.15
C ASN A 121 -5.50 9.77 6.71
N ILE A 122 -6.53 9.50 7.49
CA ILE A 122 -7.46 8.39 7.30
C ILE A 122 -8.87 8.96 7.24
N TRP A 123 -9.58 8.67 6.16
CA TRP A 123 -10.97 9.05 5.96
C TRP A 123 -11.86 7.88 6.32
N PHE A 124 -12.63 8.07 7.39
CA PHE A 124 -13.49 7.05 7.97
C PHE A 124 -14.95 7.45 7.84
N ASP A 125 -15.74 6.57 7.24
CA ASP A 125 -17.18 6.70 7.17
C ASP A 125 -17.78 6.19 8.48
N SER A 126 -18.19 7.12 9.34
CA SER A 126 -18.76 6.80 10.65
C SER A 126 -20.15 6.16 10.58
N ALA A 127 -20.89 6.36 9.47
CA ALA A 127 -22.21 5.78 9.30
C ALA A 127 -22.14 4.29 8.96
N ASN A 128 -21.21 3.92 8.08
CA ASN A 128 -20.99 2.53 7.68
C ASN A 128 -19.92 1.81 8.51
N GLY A 129 -19.18 2.59 9.30
CA GLY A 129 -18.03 2.10 10.04
C GLY A 129 -16.91 1.64 9.11
N THR A 130 -16.67 2.28 7.97
CA THR A 130 -15.74 1.80 6.94
C THR A 130 -14.60 2.77 6.68
N VAL A 131 -13.40 2.26 6.37
CA VAL A 131 -12.31 3.10 5.87
C VAL A 131 -12.54 3.34 4.38
N ALA A 132 -12.51 4.61 3.94
CA ALA A 132 -12.66 4.96 2.53
C ALA A 132 -11.29 5.05 1.85
N LYS A 133 -10.38 5.83 2.44
CA LYS A 133 -9.01 6.00 1.94
C LYS A 133 -8.04 6.38 3.04
N VAL A 134 -6.76 6.19 2.74
CA VAL A 134 -5.62 6.63 3.52
C VAL A 134 -4.68 7.38 2.61
N GLU A 135 -4.23 8.56 3.01
CA GLU A 135 -3.17 9.30 2.33
C GLU A 135 -2.05 9.51 3.33
N GLY A 136 -0.82 9.15 2.98
CA GLY A 136 0.27 9.23 3.93
C GLY A 136 1.62 9.47 3.30
N THR A 137 2.56 9.81 4.17
CA THR A 137 3.95 10.06 3.83
C THR A 137 4.82 9.16 4.70
N ALA A 138 5.64 8.33 4.06
CA ALA A 138 6.72 7.61 4.71
C ALA A 138 7.98 8.48 4.70
N GLU A 139 8.56 8.72 5.86
CA GLU A 139 9.68 9.61 6.07
C GLU A 139 11.00 8.86 6.30
N LYS A 140 12.12 9.58 6.15
CA LYS A 140 13.48 9.07 6.44
C LYS A 140 13.85 7.83 5.64
N ILE A 141 13.40 7.78 4.39
CA ILE A 141 13.73 6.65 3.51
C ILE A 141 15.22 6.73 3.14
N ASN A 142 15.93 5.62 3.33
CA ASN A 142 17.36 5.55 3.07
C ASN A 142 17.66 5.16 1.61
N LEU A 143 17.19 5.97 0.66
CA LEU A 143 17.57 5.86 -0.76
C LEU A 143 18.26 7.15 -1.23
N PRO A 144 19.29 7.05 -2.09
CA PRO A 144 19.95 8.23 -2.66
C PRO A 144 18.94 9.15 -3.36
N GLY A 145 19.01 10.45 -3.04
CA GLY A 145 18.17 11.45 -3.70
C GLY A 145 16.70 11.45 -3.29
N MET A 146 16.33 10.70 -2.24
CA MET A 146 14.94 10.59 -1.78
C MET A 146 14.86 10.79 -0.26
N LYS A 147 13.90 11.60 0.19
CA LYS A 147 13.68 11.87 1.64
C LYS A 147 12.35 11.35 2.14
N THR A 148 11.35 11.40 1.29
CA THR A 148 9.96 11.08 1.60
C THR A 148 9.32 10.35 0.44
N VAL A 149 8.33 9.52 0.74
CA VAL A 149 7.49 8.83 -0.24
C VAL A 149 6.05 9.06 0.14
N ASN A 150 5.27 9.56 -0.79
CA ASN A 150 3.83 9.71 -0.60
C ASN A 150 3.13 8.45 -1.08
N PHE A 151 2.03 8.13 -0.44
CA PHE A 151 1.16 7.06 -0.87
C PHE A 151 -0.30 7.41 -0.64
N SER A 152 -1.16 6.87 -1.50
CA SER A 152 -2.61 6.90 -1.36
C SER A 152 -3.13 5.47 -1.47
N LEU A 153 -3.96 5.07 -0.51
CA LEU A 153 -4.54 3.74 -0.44
C LEU A 153 -6.06 3.88 -0.40
N VAL A 154 -6.73 3.31 -1.40
CA VAL A 154 -8.20 3.23 -1.46
C VAL A 154 -8.64 1.89 -0.93
N TYR A 155 -9.72 1.90 -0.16
CA TYR A 155 -10.34 0.70 0.40
C TYR A 155 -11.67 0.41 -0.28
N HIS A 156 -11.96 -0.88 -0.48
CA HIS A 156 -13.29 -1.34 -0.86
C HIS A 156 -13.88 -2.20 0.25
N THR A 157 -15.21 -2.16 0.35
CA THR A 157 -15.94 -3.05 1.26
C THR A 157 -16.33 -4.31 0.51
N ASP A 158 -16.00 -5.47 1.05
CA ASP A 158 -16.40 -6.76 0.47
C ASP A 158 -17.83 -7.18 0.86
N SER A 159 -18.28 -8.34 0.39
CA SER A 159 -19.62 -8.87 0.70
C SER A 159 -19.83 -9.20 2.17
N GLU A 160 -18.75 -9.36 2.95
CA GLU A 160 -18.79 -9.60 4.40
C GLU A 160 -18.74 -8.28 5.20
N GLY A 161 -18.68 -7.12 4.51
CA GLY A 161 -18.58 -5.82 5.13
C GLY A 161 -17.17 -5.48 5.63
N ARG A 162 -16.12 -6.22 5.22
CA ARG A 162 -14.72 -5.94 5.57
C ARG A 162 -14.17 -4.86 4.66
N CYS A 163 -13.42 -3.92 5.24
CA CYS A 163 -12.71 -2.88 4.48
C CYS A 163 -11.33 -3.40 4.08
N LEU A 164 -11.16 -3.76 2.82
CA LEU A 164 -9.92 -4.31 2.30
C LEU A 164 -9.21 -3.29 1.42
N PRO A 165 -7.87 -3.18 1.50
CA PRO A 165 -7.11 -2.40 0.54
C PRO A 165 -7.43 -2.84 -0.89
N ALA A 166 -7.70 -1.88 -1.77
CA ALA A 166 -8.06 -2.16 -3.16
C ALA A 166 -7.01 -1.62 -4.13
N ILE A 167 -6.61 -0.36 -3.94
CA ILE A 167 -5.66 0.31 -4.84
C ILE A 167 -4.67 1.10 -4.01
N LEU A 168 -3.38 0.79 -4.18
CA LEU A 168 -2.28 1.60 -3.68
C LEU A 168 -1.69 2.42 -4.83
N LYS A 169 -1.44 3.69 -4.56
CA LYS A 169 -0.60 4.56 -5.38
C LYS A 169 0.59 4.99 -4.54
N VAL A 170 1.78 4.89 -5.11
CA VAL A 170 3.01 5.36 -4.48
C VAL A 170 3.63 6.39 -5.42
N ASP A 171 3.94 7.57 -4.90
CA ASP A 171 4.57 8.64 -5.67
C ASP A 171 5.71 9.29 -4.90
N TYR A 172 6.84 9.48 -5.58
CA TYR A 172 7.97 10.19 -5.03
C TYR A 172 8.85 10.76 -6.14
N THR A 173 9.67 11.74 -5.76
CA THR A 173 10.68 12.31 -6.64
C THR A 173 12.04 11.81 -6.20
N ILE A 174 12.85 11.34 -7.15
CA ILE A 174 14.26 11.03 -6.93
C ILE A 174 15.13 12.07 -7.65
N SER A 175 16.15 12.55 -6.97
CA SER A 175 17.13 13.51 -7.52
C SER A 175 18.54 12.93 -7.46
N ILE A 176 19.10 12.57 -8.62
CA ILE A 176 20.47 12.05 -8.78
C ILE A 176 21.19 12.92 -9.81
N PHE A 177 22.33 13.51 -9.43
CA PHE A 177 23.27 14.25 -10.29
C PHE A 177 22.62 14.97 -11.51
N PHE A 178 22.05 16.16 -11.27
CA PHE A 178 21.42 17.03 -12.28
C PHE A 178 20.15 16.48 -12.95
N GLN A 179 19.67 15.30 -12.55
CA GLN A 179 18.40 14.74 -12.99
C GLN A 179 17.45 14.59 -11.80
N SER A 180 16.23 15.11 -11.96
CA SER A 180 15.11 14.88 -11.06
C SER A 180 13.98 14.28 -11.86
N GLY A 181 13.28 13.30 -11.28
CA GLY A 181 12.09 12.78 -11.92
C GLY A 181 11.18 12.06 -10.96
N LYS A 182 9.94 11.94 -11.40
CA LYS A 182 8.87 11.34 -10.65
C LYS A 182 8.87 9.83 -10.89
N ILE A 183 8.73 9.09 -9.81
CA ILE A 183 8.43 7.67 -9.82
C ILE A 183 7.00 7.52 -9.33
N THR A 184 6.19 6.79 -10.10
CA THR A 184 4.80 6.49 -9.75
C THR A 184 4.58 4.99 -9.89
N PHE A 185 4.00 4.38 -8.86
CA PHE A 185 3.45 3.02 -8.90
C PHE A 185 1.95 3.07 -8.66
N VAL A 186 1.21 2.23 -9.36
CA VAL A 186 -0.19 1.91 -9.07
C VAL A 186 -0.31 0.40 -8.93
N GLN A 187 -0.67 -0.07 -7.74
CA GLN A 187 -0.86 -1.47 -7.43
C GLN A 187 -2.32 -1.75 -7.08
N ASN A 188 -2.92 -2.75 -7.72
CA ASN A 188 -4.27 -3.22 -7.43
C ASN A 188 -4.19 -4.55 -6.69
N PHE A 189 -4.91 -4.66 -5.58
CA PHE A 189 -4.99 -5.86 -4.76
C PHE A 189 -6.22 -6.68 -5.14
N HIS A 190 -6.00 -7.96 -5.40
CA HIS A 190 -7.07 -8.88 -5.81
C HIS A 190 -7.06 -10.15 -4.97
N ASP A 191 -8.22 -10.82 -4.97
CA ASP A 191 -8.42 -12.16 -4.41
C ASP A 191 -7.94 -12.28 -2.96
N TRP A 192 -8.63 -11.59 -2.04
CA TRP A 192 -8.34 -11.68 -0.61
C TRP A 192 -8.68 -13.07 -0.08
N VAL A 193 -7.66 -13.78 0.39
CA VAL A 193 -7.75 -15.17 0.87
C VAL A 193 -7.27 -15.28 2.31
N GLN A 194 -7.74 -16.33 3.00
CA GLN A 194 -7.21 -16.71 4.31
C GLN A 194 -5.77 -17.22 4.17
N ARG A 195 -4.89 -16.76 5.05
CA ARG A 195 -3.51 -17.24 5.14
C ARG A 195 -3.51 -18.70 5.56
N GLN A 196 -2.77 -19.54 4.84
CA GLN A 196 -2.70 -20.99 5.08
C GLN A 196 -1.29 -21.38 5.53
N PRO A 197 -0.91 -21.13 6.80
CA PRO A 197 0.41 -21.53 7.30
C PRO A 197 0.59 -23.05 7.15
N GLN A 198 1.69 -23.45 6.53
CA GLN A 198 2.10 -24.84 6.32
C GLN A 198 3.21 -25.25 7.29
#